data_AF-A0A524D2D1-F1
#
_entry.id   AF-A0A524D2D1-F1
#
_cell.length_a   1.000
_cell.length_b   1.000
_cell.length_c   1.000
_cell.angle_alpha   90.00
_cell.angle_beta   90.00
_cell.angle_gamma   90.00
#
_symmetry.space_group_name_H-M   'P 1'
#
loop_
_entity.id
_entity.type
_entity.pdbx_description
1 polymer ?
#
loop_
_entity_poly.entity_id
_entity_poly.type
_entity_poly.pdbx_seq_one_letter_code
_entity_poly.pdbx_strand_id
1 'polypeptide(L)'
;DLPEPDTTAHISDLPREKEVSFFRIKLPEGIPVEVVSGIAEHCNVLISLDGDRHLQVSGKKECVREAMVVLGETFYGKSRIKKQPD
;
A
#
# COMPACT_ATOMS: atom_id res chain seq x y z
N ASP A 1 6.06 33.92 25.28
CA ASP A 1 5.38 33.84 23.98
C ASP A 1 6.44 33.57 22.92
N LEU A 2 6.57 32.32 22.48
CA LEU A 2 7.49 31.94 21.42
C LEU A 2 6.73 30.91 20.55
N PRO A 3 6.44 31.21 19.27
CA PRO A 3 5.53 30.40 18.47
C PRO A 3 6.11 29.03 18.10
N GLU A 4 5.19 28.10 17.93
CA GLU A 4 5.33 26.65 17.78
C GLU A 4 6.14 26.24 16.54
N PRO A 5 6.84 25.09 16.55
CA PRO A 5 7.53 24.59 15.37
C PRO A 5 6.52 23.98 14.38
N ASP A 6 6.12 24.77 13.37
CA ASP A 6 5.67 24.25 12.09
C ASP A 6 6.83 23.51 11.43
N THR A 7 6.97 22.23 11.74
CA THR A 7 7.85 21.31 11.00
C THR A 7 7.02 20.13 10.52
N THR A 8 6.00 20.42 9.71
CA THR A 8 5.63 19.51 8.62
C THR A 8 6.90 19.28 7.83
N ALA A 9 7.63 18.21 8.18
CA ALA A 9 8.78 17.73 7.45
C ALA A 9 8.31 17.37 6.03
N HIS A 10 8.30 18.38 5.15
CA HIS A 10 8.32 18.19 3.72
C HIS A 10 9.64 17.49 3.46
N ILE A 11 9.58 16.16 3.37
CA ILE A 11 10.74 15.33 3.07
C ILE A 11 11.18 15.71 1.66
N SER A 12 12.09 16.68 1.62
CA SER A 12 12.80 17.18 0.46
C SER A 12 13.54 16.05 -0.25
N ASP A 13 13.49 16.13 -1.58
CA ASP A 13 14.69 15.98 -2.42
C ASP A 13 15.57 14.74 -2.18
N LEU A 14 14.95 13.57 -1.98
CA LEU A 14 15.55 12.35 -2.51
C LEU A 14 15.28 12.32 -4.02
N PRO A 15 16.15 11.73 -4.86
CA PRO A 15 15.70 11.29 -6.16
C PRO A 15 14.61 10.26 -5.86
N ARG A 16 13.35 10.70 -5.71
CA ARG A 16 12.20 9.82 -5.78
C ARG A 16 12.42 9.18 -7.13
N GLU A 17 12.88 7.94 -7.16
CA GLU A 17 12.72 7.08 -8.31
C GLU A 17 11.24 7.23 -8.66
N LYS A 18 10.94 8.10 -9.64
CA LYS A 18 9.59 8.71 -9.82
C LYS A 18 8.53 7.66 -10.15
N GLU A 19 8.98 6.44 -10.30
CA GLU A 19 8.24 5.27 -10.71
C GLU A 19 8.06 4.28 -9.56
N VAL A 20 8.60 4.47 -8.35
CA VAL A 20 8.32 3.56 -7.23
C VAL A 20 7.32 4.16 -6.25
N SER A 21 6.40 3.33 -5.75
CA SER A 21 5.38 3.69 -4.78
C SER A 21 5.25 2.58 -3.73
N PHE A 22 4.73 2.93 -2.57
CA PHE A 22 4.42 1.97 -1.54
C PHE A 22 3.10 2.32 -0.85
N PHE A 23 2.39 1.31 -0.37
CA PHE A 23 1.23 1.48 0.50
C PHE A 23 1.21 0.39 1.57
N ARG A 24 0.52 0.69 2.67
CA ARG A 24 0.27 -0.25 3.75
C ARG A 24 -1.20 -0.64 3.73
N ILE A 25 -1.48 -1.94 3.79
CA ILE A 25 -2.83 -2.47 3.84
C ILE A 25 -2.95 -3.46 5.00
N LYS A 26 -4.10 -3.44 5.69
CA LYS A 26 -4.38 -4.36 6.78
C LYS A 26 -5.19 -5.53 6.27
N LEU A 27 -4.58 -6.71 6.18
CA LEU A 27 -5.28 -7.90 5.74
C LEU A 27 -6.41 -8.29 6.71
N PRO A 28 -7.54 -8.82 6.18
CA PRO A 28 -8.55 -9.46 7.00
C PRO A 28 -7.99 -10.72 7.70
N GLU A 29 -8.66 -11.14 8.77
CA GLU A 29 -8.26 -12.32 9.54
C GLU A 29 -8.51 -13.61 8.72
N GLY A 30 -7.55 -14.54 8.71
CA GLY A 30 -7.67 -15.80 7.99
C GLY A 30 -7.19 -15.80 6.54
N ILE A 31 -6.44 -14.78 6.10
CA ILE A 31 -5.84 -14.78 4.76
C ILE A 31 -4.55 -15.61 4.73
N PRO A 32 -4.44 -16.62 3.85
CA PRO A 32 -3.21 -17.39 3.70
C PRO A 32 -2.12 -16.58 3.00
N VAL A 33 -0.89 -16.70 3.49
CA VAL A 33 0.30 -16.07 2.91
C VAL A 33 0.51 -16.44 1.44
N GLU A 34 0.10 -17.64 1.04
CA GLU A 34 0.20 -18.13 -0.34
C GLU A 34 -0.55 -17.23 -1.34
N VAL A 35 -1.71 -16.71 -0.95
CA VAL A 35 -2.49 -15.79 -1.80
C VAL A 35 -1.78 -14.44 -1.92
N VAL A 36 -1.18 -13.95 -0.83
CA VAL A 36 -0.41 -12.71 -0.82
C VAL A 36 0.84 -12.83 -1.69
N SER A 37 1.57 -13.93 -1.56
CA SER A 37 2.74 -14.23 -2.37
C SER A 37 2.38 -14.33 -3.86
N GLY A 38 1.28 -15.00 -4.20
CA GLY A 38 0.80 -15.08 -5.58
C GLY A 38 0.49 -13.71 -6.19
N ILE A 39 -0.08 -12.79 -5.40
CA ILE A 39 -0.37 -11.42 -5.86
C ILE A 39 0.93 -10.60 -6.00
N ALA A 40 1.89 -10.78 -5.10
CA ALA A 40 3.20 -10.14 -5.18
C ALA A 40 3.91 -10.49 -6.49
N GLU A 41 3.95 -11.78 -6.83
CA GLU A 41 4.56 -12.27 -8.07
C GLU A 41 3.78 -11.84 -9.31
N HIS A 42 2.45 -11.91 -9.26
CA HIS A 42 1.58 -11.54 -10.38
C HIS A 42 1.71 -10.06 -10.77
N CYS A 43 1.66 -9.16 -9.77
CA CYS A 43 1.73 -7.71 -10.01
C CYS A 43 3.16 -7.18 -10.04
N ASN A 44 4.19 -8.03 -9.90
CA ASN A 44 5.59 -7.62 -9.81
C ASN A 44 5.83 -6.55 -8.72
N VAL A 45 5.25 -6.79 -7.54
CA VAL A 45 5.42 -5.93 -6.36
C VAL A 45 6.07 -6.69 -5.23
N LEU A 46 6.81 -5.98 -4.40
CA LEU A 46 7.38 -6.53 -3.18
C LEU A 46 6.38 -6.35 -2.04
N ILE A 47 6.02 -7.44 -1.39
CA ILE A 47 5.14 -7.44 -0.22
C ILE A 47 5.95 -7.86 1.00
N SER A 48 5.97 -7.00 2.03
CA SER A 48 6.59 -7.26 3.32
C SER A 48 5.55 -7.29 4.42
N LEU A 49 5.68 -8.23 5.36
CA LEU A 49 4.88 -8.24 6.59
C LEU A 49 5.40 -7.13 7.51
N ASP A 50 4.52 -6.20 7.85
CA ASP A 50 4.81 -4.99 8.61
C ASP A 50 4.01 -4.99 9.93
N GLY A 51 4.23 -6.02 10.74
CA GLY A 51 3.53 -6.28 12.00
C GLY A 51 2.45 -7.36 11.88
N ASP A 52 1.53 -7.40 12.86
CA ASP A 52 0.58 -8.51 13.05
C ASP A 52 -0.23 -8.88 11.80
N ARG A 53 -0.79 -7.86 11.12
CA ARG A 53 -1.68 -8.04 9.96
C ARG A 53 -1.54 -6.94 8.91
N HIS A 54 -0.47 -6.14 9.00
CA HIS A 54 -0.23 -5.11 8.00
C HIS A 54 0.76 -5.65 6.98
N LEU A 55 0.46 -5.43 5.71
CA LEU A 55 1.36 -5.66 4.61
C LEU A 55 1.82 -4.33 4.07
N GLN A 56 3.12 -4.19 3.90
CA GLN A 56 3.71 -3.12 3.12
C GLN A 56 3.95 -3.64 1.71
N VAL A 57 3.26 -3.04 0.75
CA VAL A 57 3.45 -3.30 -0.68
C VAL A 57 4.28 -2.17 -1.25
N SER A 58 5.37 -2.50 -1.94
CA SER A 58 6.29 -1.55 -2.56
C SER A 58 6.70 -2.04 -3.94
N GLY A 59 6.83 -1.15 -4.91
CA GLY A 59 7.20 -1.53 -6.27
C GLY A 59 6.96 -0.39 -7.24
N LYS A 60 6.86 -0.68 -8.53
CA LYS A 60 6.54 0.35 -9.52
C LYS A 60 5.15 0.92 -9.28
N LYS A 61 4.93 2.20 -9.54
CA LYS A 61 3.67 2.91 -9.30
C LYS A 61 2.49 2.26 -10.02
N GLU A 62 2.71 1.81 -11.25
CA GLU A 62 1.73 1.04 -12.04
C GLU A 62 1.42 -0.31 -11.38
N CYS A 63 2.45 -1.09 -11.06
CA CYS A 63 2.37 -2.39 -10.39
C CYS A 63 1.69 -2.30 -9.02
N VAL A 64 2.01 -1.29 -8.24
CA VAL A 64 1.47 -1.03 -6.90
C VAL A 64 -0.01 -0.67 -6.98
N ARG A 65 -0.41 0.10 -7.99
CA ARG A 65 -1.81 0.44 -8.24
C ARG A 65 -2.61 -0.76 -8.72
N GLU A 66 -2.02 -1.61 -9.55
CA GLU A 66 -2.61 -2.89 -9.96
C GLU A 66 -2.76 -3.83 -8.77
N ALA A 67 -1.71 -4.02 -7.97
CA ALA A 67 -1.74 -4.81 -6.75
C ALA A 67 -2.81 -4.29 -5.79
N MET A 68 -2.97 -2.97 -5.63
CA MET A 68 -4.04 -2.40 -4.79
C MET A 68 -5.44 -2.80 -5.28
N VAL A 69 -5.69 -2.80 -6.59
CA VAL A 69 -6.97 -3.23 -7.17
C VAL A 69 -7.17 -4.72 -6.95
N VAL A 70 -6.17 -5.55 -7.28
CA VAL A 70 -6.22 -7.00 -7.12
C VAL A 70 -6.43 -7.38 -5.65
N LEU A 71 -5.62 -6.86 -4.73
CA LEU A 71 -5.78 -7.09 -3.28
C LEU A 71 -7.15 -6.62 -2.79
N GLY A 72 -7.65 -5.49 -3.31
CA GLY A 72 -8.98 -4.97 -3.03
C GLY A 72 -10.08 -5.95 -3.43
N GLU A 73 -10.04 -6.44 -4.66
CA GLU A 73 -11.02 -7.38 -5.21
C GLU A 73 -10.91 -8.77 -4.57
N THR A 74 -9.71 -9.28 -4.36
CA THR A 74 -9.46 -10.60 -3.76
C THR A 74 -9.84 -10.65 -2.28
N PHE A 75 -9.48 -9.63 -1.50
CA PHE A 75 -9.66 -9.67 -0.03
C PHE A 75 -10.89 -8.92 0.48
N TYR A 76 -11.37 -7.91 -0.24
CA TYR A 76 -12.52 -7.10 0.19
C TYR A 76 -13.73 -7.24 -0.74
N GLY A 77 -13.60 -7.96 -1.86
CA GLY A 77 -14.65 -8.13 -2.86
C GLY A 77 -15.12 -6.83 -3.50
N LYS A 78 -16.13 -6.90 -4.38
CA LYS A 78 -16.81 -5.74 -5.01
C LYS A 78 -17.45 -4.75 -4.00
N SER A 79 -17.36 -5.01 -2.70
CA SER A 79 -18.19 -4.38 -1.67
C SER A 79 -17.57 -3.15 -0.99
N ARG A 80 -16.33 -2.75 -1.27
CA ARG A 80 -15.70 -1.61 -0.58
C ARG A 80 -14.87 -0.60 -1.38
N ILE A 81 -14.91 -0.60 -2.71
CA ILE A 81 -14.58 0.62 -3.48
C ILE A 81 -15.85 1.47 -3.61
N LYS A 82 -16.44 1.82 -2.47
CA LYS A 82 -17.18 3.08 -2.38
C LYS A 82 -16.12 4.14 -2.15
N LYS A 83 -15.63 4.75 -3.23
CA LYS A 83 -15.17 6.14 -3.14
C LYS A 83 -16.29 6.88 -2.40
N GLN A 84 -16.04 7.35 -1.19
CA GLN A 84 -16.86 8.45 -0.66
C GLN A 84 -16.60 9.63 -1.60
N PRO A 85 -17.63 10.16 -2.28
CA PRO A 85 -17.59 11.54 -2.72
C PRO A 85 -17.88 12.40 -1.48
N ASP A 86 -17.00 13.34 -1.18
CA ASP A 86 -17.44 14.64 -0.65
C ASP A 86 -17.15 15.68 -1.73
#